data_AF-E9RTH7-F1
#
_entry.id   AF-E9RTH7-F1
#
_cell.length_a   1.000
_cell.length_b   1.000
_cell.length_c   1.000
_cell.angle_alpha   90.00
_cell.angle_beta   90.00
_cell.angle_gamma   90.00
#
_symmetry.space_group_name_H-M   'P 1'
#
loop_
_entity.id
_entity.type
_entity.pdbx_description
1 polymer ?
#
loop_
_entity_poly.entity_id
_entity_poly.type
_entity_poly.pdbx_seq_one_letter_code
_entity_poly.pdbx_strand_id
1 'polypeptide(L)' 'MKYRDAKKLHNGDEIIVKETNEILTVLNAYEPRPVNDIVRKIVLVECDDGNTYHHCDIR' A
#
# COMPACT_ATOMS: atom_id res chain seq x y z
N MET A 1 -7.94 1.24 0.26
CA MET A 1 -8.49 0.30 -0.72
C MET A 1 -8.58 -1.09 -0.09
N LYS A 2 -9.30 -2.04 -0.72
CA LYS A 2 -9.36 -3.42 -0.18
C LYS A 2 -8.04 -4.13 -0.46
N TYR A 3 -7.69 -5.10 0.39
CA TYR A 3 -6.48 -5.91 0.25
C TYR A 3 -6.29 -6.52 -1.15
N ARG A 4 -7.37 -7.01 -1.77
CA ARG A 4 -7.33 -7.62 -3.12
C ARG A 4 -6.99 -6.63 -4.23
N ASP A 5 -7.32 -5.36 -4.03
CA ASP A 5 -7.06 -4.30 -5.01
C ASP A 5 -5.62 -3.80 -4.82
N ALA A 6 -5.18 -3.62 -3.58
CA ALA A 6 -3.81 -3.25 -3.26
C ALA A 6 -2.77 -4.28 -3.76
N LYS A 7 -3.13 -5.56 -3.76
CA LYS A 7 -2.27 -6.63 -4.30
C LYS A 7 -2.05 -6.55 -5.82
N LYS A 8 -2.90 -5.79 -6.53
CA LYS A 8 -2.78 -5.55 -7.97
C LYS A 8 -2.01 -4.27 -8.29
N LEU A 9 -1.56 -3.53 -7.27
CA LEU A 9 -0.75 -2.35 -7.49
C LEU A 9 0.61 -2.75 -8.06
N HIS A 10 1.03 -2.02 -9.06
CA HIS A 10 2.29 -2.17 -9.73
C HIS A 10 3.08 -0.86 -9.69
N ASN A 11 4.38 -0.95 -9.97
CA ASN A 11 5.21 0.23 -10.09
C ASN A 11 4.64 1.17 -11.17
N GLY A 12 4.50 2.46 -10.82
CA GLY A 12 3.93 3.49 -11.69
C GLY A 12 2.43 3.71 -11.54
N ASP A 13 1.71 2.89 -10.77
CA ASP A 13 0.30 3.15 -10.45
C ASP A 13 0.17 4.38 -9.55
N GLU A 14 -0.92 5.13 -9.70
CA GLU A 14 -1.24 6.26 -8.83
C GLU A 14 -2.21 5.84 -7.71
N ILE A 15 -1.93 6.31 -6.50
CA ILE A 15 -2.81 6.11 -5.33
C ILE A 15 -3.09 7.45 -4.66
N ILE A 16 -4.18 7.52 -3.90
CA ILE A 16 -4.49 8.71 -3.10
C ILE A 16 -4.40 8.37 -1.61
N VAL A 17 -3.57 9.10 -0.87
CA VAL A 17 -3.53 9.03 0.59
C VAL A 17 -4.79 9.67 1.17
N LYS A 18 -5.55 8.94 1.98
CA LYS A 18 -6.86 9.40 2.48
C LYS A 18 -6.76 10.61 3.42
N GLU A 19 -5.69 10.67 4.22
CA GLU A 19 -5.49 11.73 5.20
C GLU A 19 -5.19 13.07 4.52
N THR A 20 -4.23 13.08 3.59
CA THR A 20 -3.75 14.30 2.94
C THR A 20 -4.43 14.60 1.61
N ASN A 21 -5.13 13.63 1.00
CA ASN A 21 -5.58 13.65 -0.39
C ASN A 21 -4.46 13.85 -1.42
N GLU A 22 -3.21 13.58 -1.05
CA GLU A 22 -2.09 13.61 -1.98
C GLU A 22 -2.14 12.42 -2.92
N ILE A 23 -1.81 12.69 -4.19
CA ILE A 23 -1.64 11.68 -5.23
C ILE A 23 -0.16 11.30 -5.22
N LEU A 24 0.13 10.02 -5.02
CA LEU A 24 1.48 9.49 -4.97
C LEU A 24 1.65 8.37 -5.99
N THR A 25 2.88 8.21 -6.47
CA THR A 25 3.23 7.13 -7.39
C THR A 25 3.70 5.92 -6.61
N VAL A 26 3.09 4.76 -6.87
CA VAL A 26 3.51 3.49 -6.28
C VAL A 26 4.88 3.09 -6.85
N LEU A 27 5.85 2.89 -5.97
CA LEU A 27 7.12 2.28 -6.30
C LEU A 27 7.05 0.76 -6.18
N ASN A 28 6.40 0.27 -5.13
CA ASN A 28 6.32 -1.15 -4.82
C ASN A 28 5.13 -1.44 -3.89
N ALA A 29 4.53 -2.62 -4.03
CA ALA A 29 3.45 -3.08 -3.16
C ALA A 29 3.71 -4.53 -2.73
N TYR A 30 3.75 -4.78 -1.43
CA TYR A 30 4.12 -6.08 -0.90
C TYR A 30 3.34 -6.46 0.37
N GLU A 31 3.28 -7.77 0.62
CA GLU A 31 2.74 -8.30 1.86
C GLU A 31 3.89 -8.45 2.87
N PRO A 32 3.82 -7.82 4.05
CA PRO A 32 4.86 -7.98 5.07
C PRO A 32 4.90 -9.43 5.56
N ARG A 33 6.09 -9.92 5.94
CA ARG A 33 6.20 -11.26 6.54
C ARG A 33 5.35 -11.34 7.81
N PRO A 34 4.65 -12.46 8.05
CA PRO A 34 3.88 -12.64 9.27
C PRO A 34 4.80 -12.56 10.48
N VAL A 35 4.44 -11.71 11.45
CA VAL A 35 5.08 -11.65 12.76
C VAL A 35 4.27 -12.56 13.68
N ASN A 36 4.93 -13.56 14.29
CA ASN A 36 4.33 -14.51 15.24
C ASN A 36 3.25 -15.44 14.66
N ASP A 37 3.42 -15.93 13.43
CA ASP A 37 2.48 -16.87 12.76
C ASP A 37 1.04 -16.34 12.56
N ILE A 38 0.79 -15.06 12.83
CA ILE A 38 -0.50 -14.43 12.57
C ILE A 38 -0.51 -13.92 11.12
N VAL A 39 -1.20 -14.65 10.25
CA VAL A 39 -1.45 -14.20 8.87
C VAL A 39 -2.44 -13.05 8.89
N ARG A 40 -1.95 -11.81 8.79
CA ARG A 40 -2.80 -10.63 8.56
C ARG A 40 -2.82 -10.32 7.06
N LYS A 41 -4.02 -10.13 6.50
CA LYS A 41 -4.23 -9.70 5.11
C LYS A 41 -3.89 -8.22 4.98
N ILE A 42 -2.59 -7.92 4.94
CA ILE A 42 -2.04 -6.57 4.87
C ILE A 42 -1.21 -6.46 3.60
N VAL A 43 -1.33 -5.31 2.94
CA VAL A 43 -0.43 -4.86 1.87
C VAL A 43 0.14 -3.51 2.30
N LEU A 44 1.46 -3.39 2.20
CA LEU A 44 2.20 -2.14 2.36
C LEU A 44 2.59 -1.63 0.97
N VAL A 45 2.50 -0.32 0.78
CA VAL A 45 2.74 0.35 -0.50
C VAL A 45 3.81 1.41 -0.30
N GLU A 46 4.97 1.20 -0.91
CA GLU A 46 6.06 2.18 -0.97
C GLU A 46 5.76 3.18 -2.08
N CYS A 47 5.86 4.46 -1.75
CA CYS A 47 5.55 5.57 -2.65
C CYS A 47 6.78 6.43 -2.96
N ASP A 48 6.68 7.27 -3.98
CA ASP A 48 7.73 8.16 -4.48
C ASP A 48 8.12 9.30 -3.51
N ASP A 49 7.29 9.58 -2.53
CA ASP A 49 7.59 10.48 -1.41
C ASP A 49 8.54 9.88 -0.36
N GLY A 50 8.91 8.61 -0.52
CA GLY A 50 9.79 7.87 0.40
C GLY A 50 9.06 7.27 1.60
N ASN A 51 7.73 7.39 1.68
CA ASN A 51 6.93 6.79 2.75
C ASN A 51 6.33 5.46 2.33
N THR A 52 5.91 4.69 3.33
CA THR A 52 5.18 3.42 3.15
C THR A 52 3.81 3.53 3.78
N TYR A 53 2.79 3.25 2.99
CA TYR A 53 1.39 3.35 3.40
C TYR A 53 0.75 1.97 3.55
N HIS A 54 -0.12 1.84 4.54
CA HIS A 54 -0.96 0.67 4.67
C HIS A 54 -2.11 0.76 3.66
N HIS A 55 -2.48 -0.35 3.02
CA HIS A 55 -3.54 -0.33 2.00
C HIS A 55 -4.89 0.21 2.48
N CYS A 56 -5.17 0.21 3.79
CA CYS A 56 -6.38 0.84 4.34
C CYS A 56 -6.37 2.37 4.28
N ASP A 57 -5.19 2.99 4.24
CA ASP A 57 -5.00 4.43 4.37
C ASP A 57 -4.94 5.13 3.01
N ILE A 58 -4.89 4.35 1.93
CA ILE A 58 -4.89 4.81 0.55
C ILE A 58 -6.21 4.44 -0.13
N ARG A 59 -6.54 5.00 -1.29
CA ARG A 59 -7.71 4.61 -2.08
C ARG A 59 -7.37 4.41 -3.54
#